data_AF-A0A7Y0X8S8-F1
#
_entry.id   AF-A0A7Y0X8S8-F1
#
_cell.length_a   1.000
_cell.length_b   1.000
_cell.length_c   1.000
_cell.angle_alpha   90.00
_cell.angle_beta   90.00
_cell.angle_gamma   90.00
#
_symmetry.space_group_name_H-M   'P 1'
#
loop_
_entity.id
_entity.type
_entity.pdbx_description
1 polymer ?
#
loop_
_entity_poly.entity_id
_entity_poly.type
_entity_poly.pdbx_seq_one_letter_code
_entity_poly.pdbx_strand_id
1 'polypeptide(L)'
;ATQFSNVVNSRKTSLGTFLTDTTYYGSNGYSLRLDGLSSGLNDKARERYIVVHGADYANPSFIKKNGYLGRSWGCPALPEKLSREIIDTIKGGSVIYASA
;
A
#
# COMPACT_ATOMS: atom_id res chain seq x y z
N ALA A 1 -1.70 -11.51 8.09
CA ALA A 1 -0.38 -11.34 8.75
C ALA A 1 -0.58 -11.44 10.25
N THR A 2 0.42 -11.85 11.03
CA THR A 2 0.31 -11.93 12.50
C THR A 2 1.13 -10.85 13.22
N GLN A 3 1.88 -10.03 12.48
CA GLN A 3 2.71 -8.95 13.01
C GLN A 3 2.62 -7.72 12.11
N PHE A 4 2.55 -6.56 12.75
CA PHE A 4 2.46 -5.24 12.11
C PHE A 4 3.57 -4.35 12.67
N SER A 5 3.99 -3.32 11.93
CA SER A 5 5.02 -2.41 12.40
C SER A 5 4.88 -1.04 11.80
N ASN A 6 5.19 -0.05 12.63
CA ASN A 6 5.36 1.36 12.26
C ASN A 6 6.85 1.75 12.16
N VAL A 7 7.77 0.78 12.22
CA VAL A 7 9.22 1.05 12.22
C VAL A 7 9.75 1.10 10.79
N VAL A 8 10.63 2.07 10.52
CA VAL A 8 11.34 2.21 9.25
C VAL A 8 12.12 0.93 8.94
N ASN A 9 12.11 0.50 7.67
CA ASN A 9 12.75 -0.73 7.20
C ASN A 9 12.25 -2.06 7.81
N SER A 10 11.13 -2.06 8.56
CA SER A 10 10.55 -3.28 9.13
C SER A 10 10.03 -4.30 8.10
N ARG A 11 9.81 -3.87 6.86
CA ARG A 11 9.18 -4.66 5.78
C ARG A 11 7.80 -5.24 6.14
N LYS A 12 7.08 -4.58 7.06
CA LYS A 12 5.74 -4.97 7.53
C LYS A 12 4.76 -3.82 7.28
N THR A 13 3.50 -4.15 7.05
CA THR A 13 2.44 -3.13 7.02
C THR A 13 2.12 -2.63 8.44
N SER A 14 1.44 -1.49 8.55
CA SER A 14 0.93 -0.91 9.79
C SER A 14 -0.59 -0.85 9.76
N LEU A 15 -1.22 -0.94 10.93
CA LEU A 15 -2.67 -0.80 11.10
C LEU A 15 -3.06 0.67 11.32
N GLY A 16 -4.35 0.95 11.18
CA GLY A 16 -4.93 2.26 11.45
C GLY A 16 -5.42 2.97 10.19
N THR A 17 -5.65 4.28 10.34
CA THR A 17 -6.24 5.13 9.32
C THR A 17 -5.15 5.82 8.51
N PHE A 18 -5.21 5.70 7.19
CA PHE A 18 -4.35 6.41 6.25
C PHE A 18 -5.16 7.44 5.47
N LEU A 19 -4.56 8.59 5.19
CA LEU A 19 -5.06 9.58 4.25
C LEU A 19 -4.31 9.44 2.93
N THR A 20 -5.04 9.41 1.84
CA THR A 20 -4.47 9.46 0.50
C THR A 20 -4.08 10.90 0.15
N ASP A 21 -2.92 11.06 -0.48
CA ASP A 21 -2.39 12.37 -0.86
C ASP A 21 -2.18 12.44 -2.39
N THR A 22 -0.98 12.80 -2.82
CA THR A 22 -0.59 13.05 -4.21
C THR A 22 -0.07 11.78 -4.87
N THR A 23 -0.08 11.77 -6.19
CA THR A 23 0.49 10.68 -6.98
C THR A 23 1.86 11.05 -7.51
N TYR A 24 2.68 10.03 -7.79
CA TYR A 24 4.00 10.19 -8.40
C TYR A 24 4.37 8.93 -9.20
N TYR A 25 5.42 9.03 -10.02
CA TYR A 25 6.02 7.88 -10.68
C TYR A 25 7.33 7.52 -9.98
N GLY A 26 7.44 6.25 -9.55
CA GLY A 26 8.64 5.70 -8.93
C GLY A 26 8.99 4.32 -9.46
N SER A 27 9.77 3.54 -8.71
CA SER A 27 10.18 2.18 -9.10
C SER A 27 8.99 1.21 -9.27
N ASN A 28 7.88 1.46 -8.57
CA ASN A 28 6.63 0.69 -8.70
C ASN A 28 5.66 1.30 -9.72
N GLY A 29 6.13 2.21 -10.58
CA GLY A 29 5.30 2.94 -11.53
C GLY A 29 4.40 3.99 -10.86
N TYR A 30 3.20 4.17 -11.41
CA TYR A 30 2.21 5.13 -10.90
C TYR A 30 1.75 4.74 -9.50
N SER A 31 2.05 5.58 -8.52
CA SER A 31 1.88 5.29 -7.09
C SER A 31 1.21 6.45 -6.36
N LEU A 32 0.44 6.13 -5.33
CA LEU A 32 -0.27 7.08 -4.48
C LEU A 32 0.36 7.17 -3.10
N ARG A 33 0.70 8.38 -2.66
CA ARG A 33 1.24 8.63 -1.33
C ARG A 33 0.18 8.48 -0.26
N LEU A 34 0.59 7.93 0.89
CA LEU A 34 -0.23 7.80 2.07
C LEU A 34 0.40 8.56 3.24
N ASP A 35 -0.46 9.18 4.05
CA ASP A 35 -0.13 9.71 5.38
C ASP A 35 -0.81 8.86 6.44
N GLY A 36 -0.12 8.53 7.52
CA GLY A 36 -0.71 7.83 8.65
C GLY A 36 -1.35 8.80 9.62
N LEU A 37 -2.63 8.59 9.95
CA LEU A 37 -3.37 9.43 10.88
C LEU A 37 -3.50 8.81 12.29
N SER A 38 -3.04 7.58 12.48
CA SER A 38 -3.10 6.87 13.76
C SER A 38 -1.74 6.94 14.46
N SER A 39 -1.64 7.87 15.42
CA SER A 39 -0.45 8.10 16.25
C SER A 39 0.09 6.79 16.86
N GLY A 40 1.39 6.57 16.73
CA GLY A 40 2.09 5.37 17.17
C GLY A 40 1.88 4.11 16.31
N LEU A 41 0.81 4.05 15.52
CA LEU A 41 0.43 2.86 14.73
C LEU A 41 0.88 2.94 13.28
N ASN A 42 0.64 4.06 12.60
CA ASN A 42 1.03 4.26 11.21
C ASN A 42 1.55 5.66 10.89
N ASP A 43 1.73 6.53 11.89
CA ASP A 43 2.18 7.93 11.72
C ASP A 43 3.53 8.08 10.96
N LYS A 44 4.34 7.01 10.85
CA LYS A 44 5.56 7.00 10.02
C LYS A 44 5.34 6.56 8.58
N ALA A 45 4.09 6.40 8.12
CA ALA A 45 3.79 5.88 6.77
C ALA A 45 4.53 6.64 5.66
N ARG A 46 4.58 7.98 5.74
CA ARG A 46 5.27 8.83 4.77
C ARG A 46 6.79 8.61 4.79
N GLU A 47 7.40 8.64 5.97
CA GLU A 47 8.85 8.38 6.16
C GLU A 47 9.26 6.98 5.68
N ARG A 48 8.33 6.03 5.77
CA ARG A 48 8.51 4.63 5.39
C ARG A 48 8.22 4.35 3.91
N TYR A 49 7.88 5.39 3.14
CA TYR A 49 7.48 5.27 1.74
C TYR A 49 6.32 4.27 1.51
N ILE A 50 5.38 4.21 2.46
CA ILE A 50 4.15 3.41 2.30
C ILE A 50 3.24 4.11 1.28
N VAL A 51 2.92 3.40 0.21
CA VAL A 51 2.16 3.92 -0.94
C VAL A 51 1.18 2.86 -1.45
N VAL A 52 0.14 3.27 -2.16
CA VAL A 52 -0.64 2.34 -3.00
C VAL A 52 0.03 2.27 -4.37
N HIS A 53 0.26 1.07 -4.90
CA HIS A 53 0.88 0.90 -6.22
C HIS A 53 0.39 -0.36 -6.93
N GLY A 54 0.63 -0.44 -8.24
CA GLY A 54 0.42 -1.65 -9.03
C GLY A 54 1.50 -2.71 -8.79
N ALA A 55 1.15 -3.99 -8.88
CA ALA A 55 2.10 -5.10 -8.77
C ALA A 55 1.71 -6.30 -9.63
N ASP A 56 2.69 -6.85 -10.36
CA ASP A 56 2.60 -8.07 -11.16
C ASP A 56 2.33 -9.33 -10.31
N TYR A 57 2.59 -9.25 -9.00
CA TYR A 57 2.32 -10.30 -8.05
C TYR A 57 0.93 -10.21 -7.39
N ALA A 58 0.17 -9.16 -7.71
CA ALA A 58 -1.16 -8.91 -7.20
C ALA A 58 -2.25 -9.23 -8.25
N ASN A 59 -2.15 -10.38 -8.93
CA ASN A 59 -3.15 -10.79 -9.93
C ASN A 59 -3.46 -12.30 -9.91
N PRO A 60 -4.59 -12.72 -10.52
CA PRO A 60 -5.02 -14.12 -10.50
C PRO A 60 -4.04 -15.10 -11.15
N SER A 61 -3.30 -14.69 -12.20
CA SER A 61 -2.31 -15.57 -12.83
C SER A 61 -1.13 -15.87 -11.91
N PHE A 62 -0.67 -14.89 -11.14
CA PHE A 62 0.37 -15.10 -10.13
C PHE A 62 -0.12 -16.08 -9.05
N ILE A 63 -1.34 -15.92 -8.57
CA ILE A 63 -1.94 -16.82 -7.57
C ILE A 63 -2.06 -18.23 -8.13
N LYS A 64 -2.58 -18.39 -9.36
CA LYS A 64 -2.71 -19.70 -10.01
C LYS A 64 -1.37 -20.42 -10.16
N LYS A 65 -0.30 -19.67 -10.44
CA LYS A 65 1.05 -20.21 -10.62
C LYS A 65 1.74 -20.55 -9.29
N ASN A 66 1.60 -19.71 -8.28
CA ASN A 66 2.40 -19.79 -7.05
C ASN A 66 1.62 -20.35 -5.84
N GLY A 67 0.29 -20.40 -5.90
CA GLY A 67 -0.58 -20.84 -4.81
C GLY A 67 -0.85 -19.78 -3.74
N TYR A 68 -0.34 -18.55 -3.90
CA TYR A 68 -0.54 -17.45 -2.94
C TYR A 68 -0.46 -16.09 -3.63
N LEU A 69 -1.03 -15.06 -2.99
CA LEU A 69 -0.87 -13.66 -3.39
C LEU A 69 0.52 -13.17 -3.00
N GLY A 70 1.25 -12.52 -3.91
CA GLY A 70 2.57 -11.98 -3.61
C GLY A 70 2.58 -10.96 -2.48
N ARG A 71 3.77 -10.69 -1.94
CA ARG A 71 3.95 -9.85 -0.75
C ARG A 71 4.77 -8.62 -1.06
N SER A 72 4.24 -7.46 -0.67
CA SER A 72 5.02 -6.23 -0.58
C SER A 72 5.80 -6.17 0.74
N TRP A 73 6.55 -5.10 0.94
CA TRP A 73 7.21 -4.77 2.21
C TRP A 73 6.42 -3.78 3.07
N GLY A 74 5.09 -3.71 2.88
CA GLY A 74 4.17 -2.93 3.71
C GLY A 74 3.14 -2.14 2.92
N CYS A 75 3.44 -1.82 1.67
CA CYS A 75 2.58 -1.09 0.75
C CYS A 75 1.32 -1.88 0.35
N PRO A 76 0.13 -1.25 0.30
CA PRO A 76 -1.02 -1.81 -0.42
C PRO A 76 -0.70 -1.98 -1.91
N ALA A 77 -0.85 -3.20 -2.42
CA ALA A 77 -0.57 -3.54 -3.81
C ALA A 77 -1.86 -3.89 -4.57
N LEU A 78 -2.02 -3.32 -5.75
CA LEU A 78 -3.18 -3.49 -6.63
C LEU A 78 -2.79 -4.30 -7.88
N PRO A 79 -3.75 -4.99 -8.53
CA PRO A 79 -3.53 -5.53 -9.87
C PRO A 79 -3.15 -4.41 -10.83
N GLU A 80 -2.06 -4.58 -11.60
CA GLU A 80 -1.53 -3.53 -12.49
C GLU A 80 -2.59 -2.95 -13.43
N LYS A 81 -3.45 -3.82 -13.99
CA LYS A 81 -4.53 -3.43 -14.92
C LYS A 81 -5.57 -2.48 -14.32
N LEU A 82 -5.75 -2.51 -12.99
CA LEU A 82 -6.74 -1.69 -12.28
C LEU A 82 -6.08 -0.55 -11.47
N SER A 83 -4.76 -0.61 -11.30
CA SER A 83 -4.02 0.28 -10.41
C SER A 83 -4.27 1.76 -10.69
N ARG A 84 -4.21 2.18 -11.97
CA ARG A 84 -4.44 3.58 -12.35
C ARG A 84 -5.85 4.06 -12.03
N GLU A 85 -6.86 3.30 -12.44
CA GLU A 85 -8.26 3.64 -12.23
C GLU A 85 -8.59 3.79 -10.74
N ILE A 86 -8.14 2.83 -9.93
CA ILE A 86 -8.34 2.86 -8.47
C ILE A 86 -7.59 4.03 -7.84
N ILE A 87 -6.31 4.23 -8.18
CA ILE A 87 -5.51 5.35 -7.64
C ILE A 87 -6.15 6.69 -7.99
N ASP A 88 -6.59 6.87 -9.25
CA ASP A 88 -7.22 8.11 -9.68
C ASP A 88 -8.57 8.35 -9.01
N THR A 89 -9.28 7.28 -8.64
CA THR A 89 -10.53 7.35 -7.88
C THR A 89 -10.32 7.80 -6.44
N ILE A 90 -9.26 7.31 -5.79
CA ILE A 90 -9.07 7.51 -4.34
C ILE A 90 -8.07 8.62 -3.99
N LYS A 91 -7.29 9.16 -4.93
CA LYS A 91 -6.30 10.22 -4.64
C LYS A 91 -6.94 11.49 -4.09
N GLY A 92 -6.15 12.29 -3.36
CA GLY A 92 -6.54 13.63 -2.95
C GLY A 92 -7.50 13.71 -1.77
N GLY A 93 -7.40 12.79 -0.80
CA GLY A 93 -8.06 12.93 0.50
C GLY A 93 -9.05 11.82 0.88
N SER A 94 -9.14 10.74 0.11
CA SER A 94 -9.83 9.53 0.57
C SER A 94 -9.13 8.90 1.77
N VAL A 95 -9.90 8.18 2.58
CA VAL A 95 -9.42 7.46 3.76
C VAL A 95 -9.31 5.97 3.47
N ILE A 96 -8.21 5.36 3.88
CA ILE A 96 -8.02 3.91 3.90
C ILE A 96 -7.91 3.46 5.36
N TYR A 97 -8.74 2.51 5.77
CA TYR A 97 -8.67 1.93 7.11
C TYR A 97 -8.15 0.50 7.04
N ALA A 98 -7.06 0.21 7.77
CA ALA A 98 -6.45 -1.12 7.83
C ALA A 98 -6.59 -1.71 9.25
N SER A 99 -7.26 -2.86 9.35
CA SER A 99 -7.43 -3.63 10.59
C SER A 99 -6.95 -5.08 10.41
N ALA A 100 -6.73 -5.78 11.54
CA ALA A 100 -6.28 -7.17 11.59
C ALA A 100 -7.44 -8.15 11.81
#